data_AF-A0A512HW87-F1
#
_entry.id   AF-A0A512HW87-F1
#
_cell.length_a   1.000
_cell.length_b   1.000
_cell.length_c   1.000
_cell.angle_alpha   90.00
_cell.angle_beta   90.00
_cell.angle_gamma   90.00
#
_symmetry.space_group_name_H-M   'P 1'
#
loop_
_entity.id
_entity.type
_entity.pdbx_description
1 polymer ?
#
loop_
_entity_poly.entity_id
_entity_poly.type
_entity_poly.pdbx_seq_one_letter_code
_entity_poly.pdbx_strand_id
1 'polypeptide(L)'
;MSHVRVYAAADLAALRALADDRPVSLEVVVAASEDEEDEYDALLTAAEDGRVVVCAEVEADDAPIRREDLQALHVDADGSGDLAWYAPQELDDVIELLDA
;
A
#
# COMPACT_ATOMS: atom_id res chain seq x y z
N MET A 1 -2.94 12.28 18.12
CA MET A 1 -2.00 11.17 17.93
C MET A 1 -1.25 11.48 16.63
N SER A 2 0.03 11.16 16.54
CA SER A 2 0.78 11.39 15.31
C SER A 2 0.66 10.12 14.48
N HIS A 3 0.08 10.19 13.29
CA HIS A 3 0.11 9.09 12.35
C HIS A 3 1.45 9.09 11.62
N VAL A 4 1.85 7.93 11.10
CA VAL A 4 3.03 7.73 10.27
C VAL A 4 2.56 7.18 8.94
N ARG A 5 3.00 7.80 7.84
CA ARG A 5 2.74 7.28 6.51
C ARG A 5 3.70 6.12 6.21
N VAL A 6 3.13 5.01 5.76
CA VAL A 6 3.84 3.78 5.44
C VAL A 6 3.50 3.30 4.03
N TYR A 7 4.47 2.65 3.40
CA TYR A 7 4.35 2.01 2.10
C TYR A 7 4.67 0.53 2.28
N ALA A 8 3.81 -0.37 1.80
CA ALA A 8 4.04 -1.81 1.94
C ALA A 8 3.60 -2.58 0.71
N ALA A 9 4.43 -3.53 0.27
CA ALA A 9 4.00 -4.50 -0.72
C ALA A 9 2.86 -5.35 -0.16
N ALA A 10 1.78 -5.47 -0.92
CA ALA A 10 0.62 -6.27 -0.56
C ALA A 10 0.37 -7.35 -1.61
N ASP A 11 0.20 -8.58 -1.15
CA ASP A 11 -0.30 -9.66 -2.00
C ASP A 11 -1.83 -9.69 -2.02
N LEU A 12 -2.38 -10.50 -2.92
CA LEU A 12 -3.83 -10.66 -3.06
C LEU A 12 -4.52 -11.13 -1.76
N ALA A 13 -3.83 -11.89 -0.90
CA ALA A 13 -4.40 -12.35 0.36
C ALA A 13 -4.52 -11.20 1.37
N ALA A 14 -3.51 -10.32 1.43
CA ALA A 14 -3.53 -9.11 2.24
C ALA A 14 -4.62 -8.13 1.75
N LEU A 15 -4.74 -7.92 0.44
CA LEU A 15 -5.79 -7.06 -0.13
C LEU A 15 -7.19 -7.59 0.21
N ARG A 16 -7.43 -8.90 0.08
CA ARG A 16 -8.69 -9.52 0.49
C ARG A 16 -8.95 -9.41 1.99
N ALA A 17 -7.92 -9.53 2.82
CA ALA A 17 -8.06 -9.33 4.25
C ALA A 17 -8.49 -7.89 4.58
N LEU A 18 -7.86 -6.89 3.95
CA LEU A 18 -8.26 -5.49 4.07
C LEU A 18 -9.69 -5.26 3.56
N ALA A 19 -10.08 -5.91 2.47
CA ALA A 19 -11.45 -5.81 1.95
C ALA A 19 -12.49 -6.33 2.95
N ASP A 20 -12.15 -7.38 3.70
CA ASP A 20 -12.94 -7.98 4.79
C ASP A 20 -12.81 -7.24 6.14
N ASP A 21 -12.25 -6.03 6.18
CA ASP A 21 -11.96 -5.25 7.40
C ASP A 21 -11.07 -5.99 8.42
N ARG A 22 -10.23 -6.93 7.95
CA ARG A 22 -9.25 -7.63 8.78
C ARG A 22 -7.90 -6.90 8.72
N PRO A 23 -7.29 -6.58 9.87
CA PRO A 23 -5.98 -5.92 9.89
C PRO A 23 -4.89 -6.83 9.32
N VAL A 24 -3.91 -6.24 8.64
CA VAL A 24 -2.76 -6.93 8.06
C VAL A 24 -1.45 -6.38 8.62
N SER A 25 -0.49 -7.27 8.86
CA SER A 25 0.87 -6.89 9.22
C SER A 25 1.76 -7.17 8.03
N LEU A 26 2.33 -6.12 7.46
CA LEU A 26 3.21 -6.16 6.30
C LEU A 26 4.58 -5.58 6.68
N GLU A 27 5.61 -5.90 5.91
CA GLU A 27 6.86 -5.18 6.00
C GLU A 27 6.66 -3.79 5.38
N VAL A 28 6.93 -2.75 6.18
CA VAL A 28 6.67 -1.37 5.79
C VAL A 28 7.98 -0.64 5.49
N VAL A 29 7.90 0.27 4.52
CA VAL A 29 8.91 1.28 4.24
C VAL A 29 8.34 2.62 4.69
N VAL A 30 9.14 3.38 5.43
CA VAL A 30 8.84 4.74 5.86
C VAL A 30 9.74 5.69 5.10
N ALA A 31 9.17 6.76 4.55
CA ALA A 31 9.93 7.80 3.88
C ALA A 31 10.90 8.49 4.85
N ALA A 32 12.04 8.96 4.35
CA ALA A 32 13.02 9.66 5.17
C ALA A 32 12.48 11.01 5.70
N SER A 33 11.56 11.62 4.96
CA SER A 33 10.80 12.83 5.32
C SER A 33 9.45 12.87 4.60
N GLU A 34 8.69 13.94 4.81
CA GLU A 34 7.40 14.21 4.10
C GLU A 34 7.60 14.90 2.74
N ASP A 35 8.86 15.04 2.27
CA ASP A 35 9.15 15.59 0.94
C ASP A 35 8.74 14.59 -0.15
N GLU A 36 8.19 15.10 -1.26
CA GLU A 36 7.64 14.29 -2.36
C GLU A 36 8.64 13.27 -2.94
N GLU A 37 9.92 13.65 -3.01
CA GLU A 37 11.00 12.77 -3.50
C GLU A 37 11.25 11.60 -2.54
N ASP A 38 11.26 11.85 -1.23
CA ASP A 38 11.45 10.80 -0.21
C ASP A 38 10.25 9.86 -0.14
N GLU A 39 9.02 10.38 -0.31
CA GLU A 39 7.80 9.57 -0.41
C GLU A 39 7.83 8.67 -1.66
N TYR A 40 8.28 9.22 -2.79
CA TYR A 40 8.40 8.48 -4.03
C TYR A 40 9.47 7.38 -3.94
N ASP A 41 10.63 7.66 -3.34
CA ASP A 41 11.68 6.67 -3.11
C ASP A 41 11.20 5.54 -2.19
N ALA A 42 10.45 5.85 -1.14
CA ALA A 42 9.84 4.85 -0.26
C ALA A 42 8.82 3.97 -0.99
N LEU A 43 7.97 4.58 -1.83
CA LEU A 43 7.03 3.86 -2.70
C LEU A 43 7.76 2.90 -3.64
N LEU A 44 8.82 3.36 -4.32
CA LEU A 44 9.59 2.54 -5.24
C LEU A 44 10.29 1.39 -4.51
N THR A 45 10.84 1.65 -3.33
CA THR A 45 11.47 0.61 -2.48
C THR A 45 10.45 -0.48 -2.13
N ALA A 46 9.25 -0.10 -1.69
CA ALA A 46 8.20 -1.07 -1.39
C ALA A 46 7.74 -1.85 -2.65
N ALA A 47 7.76 -1.23 -3.83
CA ALA A 47 7.39 -1.89 -5.09
C ALA A 47 8.39 -2.96 -5.55
N GLU A 48 9.62 -2.98 -5.01
CA GLU A 48 10.59 -4.05 -5.28
C GLU A 48 10.10 -5.43 -4.78
N ASP A 49 9.27 -5.44 -3.73
CA ASP A 49 8.78 -6.65 -3.08
C ASP A 49 7.43 -7.15 -3.63
N GLY A 50 6.74 -6.35 -4.47
CA GLY A 50 5.44 -6.75 -5.01
C GLY A 50 4.83 -5.78 -6.02
N ARG A 51 3.88 -6.31 -6.80
CA ARG A 51 3.17 -5.56 -7.86
C ARG A 51 2.15 -4.55 -7.34
N VAL A 52 1.83 -4.61 -6.05
CA VAL A 52 0.92 -3.66 -5.40
C VAL A 52 1.59 -3.12 -4.16
N VAL A 53 1.62 -1.81 -4.05
CA VAL A 53 2.01 -1.10 -2.83
C VAL A 53 0.79 -0.42 -2.24
N VAL A 54 0.51 -0.70 -0.97
CA VAL A 54 -0.47 0.07 -0.20
C VAL A 54 0.22 1.27 0.44
N CYS A 55 -0.41 2.44 0.35
CA CYS A 55 -0.05 3.62 1.11
C CYS A 55 -1.08 3.79 2.24
N ALA A 56 -0.62 3.86 3.49
CA ALA A 56 -1.48 3.95 4.66
C ALA A 56 -0.95 4.94 5.70
N GLU A 57 -1.84 5.49 6.52
CA GLU A 57 -1.51 6.30 7.69
C GLU A 57 -1.83 5.52 8.97
N VAL A 58 -0.80 5.05 9.66
CA VAL A 58 -0.92 4.18 10.85
C VAL A 58 -0.44 4.87 12.11
N GLU A 59 -0.81 4.38 13.29
CA GLU A 59 -0.39 4.96 14.58
C GLU A 59 1.11 4.82 14.87
N ALA A 60 1.75 3.79 14.31
CA ALA A 60 3.18 3.49 14.41
C ALA A 60 3.59 2.60 13.23
N ASP A 61 4.88 2.58 12.88
CA ASP A 61 5.43 1.78 11.78
C ASP A 61 5.28 0.26 11.98
N ASP A 62 5.15 -0.22 13.22
CA ASP A 62 4.89 -1.61 13.56
C ASP A 62 3.39 -1.94 13.75
N ALA A 63 2.51 -0.96 13.60
CA ALA A 63 1.07 -1.15 13.77
C ALA A 63 0.44 -1.88 12.57
N PRO A 64 -0.54 -2.77 12.78
CA PRO A 64 -1.26 -3.39 11.68
C PRO A 64 -2.03 -2.36 10.85
N ILE A 65 -1.97 -2.48 9.53
CA ILE A 65 -2.73 -1.67 8.58
C ILE A 65 -4.17 -2.18 8.52
N ARG A 66 -5.13 -1.26 8.60
CA ARG A 66 -6.57 -1.51 8.43
C ARG A 66 -7.08 -0.84 7.16
N ARG A 67 -8.29 -1.23 6.74
CA ARG A 67 -8.98 -0.61 5.60
C ARG A 67 -9.15 0.91 5.79
N GLU A 68 -9.42 1.35 7.01
CA GLU A 68 -9.60 2.77 7.37
C GLU A 68 -8.31 3.59 7.29
N ASP A 69 -7.15 2.95 7.35
CA ASP A 69 -5.84 3.61 7.32
C ASP A 69 -5.38 3.89 5.87
N LEU A 70 -5.94 3.18 4.89
CA LEU A 70 -5.54 3.26 3.49
C LEU A 70 -5.76 4.67 2.92
N GLN A 71 -4.71 5.20 2.30
CA GLN A 71 -4.73 6.46 1.58
C GLN A 71 -4.71 6.27 0.07
N ALA A 72 -4.02 5.24 -0.43
CA ALA A 72 -3.96 4.89 -1.85
C ALA A 72 -3.45 3.46 -2.07
N LEU A 73 -3.65 2.96 -3.28
CA LEU A 73 -2.95 1.79 -3.81
C LEU A 73 -2.17 2.16 -5.06
N HIS A 74 -0.97 1.61 -5.21
CA HIS A 74 -0.11 1.78 -6.36
C HIS A 74 0.12 0.41 -7.00
N VAL A 75 -0.25 0.25 -8.28
CA VAL A 75 -0.34 -1.05 -8.92
C VAL A 75 0.45 -1.08 -10.23
N ASP A 76 1.39 -2.02 -10.33
CA ASP A 76 2.06 -2.40 -11.57
C ASP A 76 1.21 -3.45 -12.31
N ALA A 77 0.22 -2.98 -13.07
CA ALA A 77 -0.79 -3.80 -13.71
C ALA A 77 -0.25 -4.66 -14.87
N ASP A 78 0.81 -4.23 -15.54
CA ASP A 78 1.36 -4.88 -16.74
C ASP A 78 2.80 -5.42 -16.57
N GLY A 79 3.41 -5.24 -15.40
CA GLY A 79 4.77 -5.69 -15.12
C GLY A 79 5.84 -4.75 -15.70
N SER A 80 5.47 -3.53 -16.09
CA SER A 80 6.40 -2.54 -16.63
C SER A 80 7.20 -1.83 -15.54
N GLY A 81 6.71 -1.87 -14.30
CA GLY A 81 7.17 -1.02 -13.18
C GLY A 81 6.48 0.33 -13.12
N ASP A 82 5.57 0.65 -14.05
CA ASP A 82 4.76 1.86 -13.99
C ASP A 82 3.60 1.66 -12.99
N LEU A 83 3.66 2.40 -11.88
CA LEU A 83 2.69 2.30 -10.79
C LEU A 83 1.48 3.19 -11.04
N ALA A 84 0.36 2.58 -11.44
CA ALA A 84 -0.93 3.26 -11.53
C ALA A 84 -1.50 3.53 -10.13
N TRP A 85 -2.05 4.73 -9.92
CA TRP A 85 -2.65 5.14 -8.65
C TRP A 85 -4.14 4.81 -8.61
N TYR A 86 -4.58 4.24 -7.49
CA TYR A 86 -5.98 3.92 -7.19
C TYR A 86 -6.36 4.46 -5.81
N ALA A 87 -7.61 4.92 -5.69
CA ALA A 87 -8.14 5.39 -4.42
C ALA A 87 -8.51 4.19 -3.50
N PRO A 88 -8.59 4.38 -2.17
CA PRO A 88 -8.96 3.29 -1.24
C PRO A 88 -10.33 2.66 -1.53
N GLN A 89 -11.25 3.41 -2.15
CA GLN A 89 -12.58 2.92 -2.54
C GLN A 89 -12.52 1.92 -3.70
N GLU A 90 -11.44 1.91 -4.48
CA GLU A 90 -11.21 1.06 -5.64
C GLU A 90 -10.47 -0.25 -5.26
N LEU A 91 -10.33 -0.55 -3.96
CA LEU A 91 -9.67 -1.78 -3.49
C LEU A 91 -10.25 -3.04 -4.13
N ASP A 92 -11.58 -3.13 -4.24
CA ASP A 92 -12.24 -4.30 -4.84
C ASP A 92 -11.93 -4.39 -6.34
N ASP A 93 -11.85 -3.26 -7.06
CA ASP A 93 -11.45 -3.22 -8.48
C ASP A 93 -9.99 -3.65 -8.66
N VAL A 94 -9.09 -3.26 -7.75
CA VAL A 94 -7.69 -3.71 -7.75
C VAL A 94 -7.59 -5.22 -7.52
N ILE A 95 -8.39 -5.78 -6.61
CA ILE A 95 -8.44 -7.23 -6.38
C ILE A 95 -8.89 -7.95 -7.65
N GLU A 96 -9.95 -7.48 -8.30
CA GLU A 96 -10.43 -8.06 -9.56
C GLU A 96 -9.39 -7.98 -10.68
N LEU A 97 -8.64 -6.88 -10.77
CA LEU A 97 -7.56 -6.69 -11.74
C LEU A 97 -6.44 -7.73 -11.59
N LEU A 98 -6.11 -8.12 -10.36
CA LEU A 98 -5.03 -9.08 -10.06
C LEU A 98 -5.45 -10.55 -10.18
N ASP A 99 -6.75 -10.83 -10.07
CA ASP A 99 -7.33 -12.18 -10.23
C ASP A 99 -7.51 -12.59 -11.72
N ALA A 100 -7.41 -11.64 -12.66
CA ALA A 100 -7.63 -11.83 -14.09
C ALA A 100 -6.42 -12.45 -14.83
#